data_AF-A0A7Y5D073-F1
#
_entry.id   AF-A0A7Y5D073-F1
#
_cell.length_a   1.000
_cell.length_b   1.000
_cell.length_c   1.000
_cell.angle_alpha   90.00
_cell.angle_beta   90.00
_cell.angle_gamma   90.00
#
_symmetry.space_group_name_H-M   'P 1'
#
loop_
_entity.id
_entity.type
_entity.pdbx_description
1 polymer ?
#
loop_
_entity_poly.entity_id
_entity_poly.type
_entity_poly.pdbx_seq_one_letter_code
_entity_poly.pdbx_strand_id
1 'polypeptide(L)'
;MWLKAIFGKLSKNKIVRLVKTEGSLIGEHKQEGRQVYIYLLRDFFVQVMFHNDDPSEEVEHVKTFANINQLNSHLESEFRSTF
;
A
#
# COMPACT_ATOMS: atom_id res chain seq x y z
N MET A 1 2.50 7.52 -16.74
CA MET A 1 3.97 7.34 -16.82
C MET A 1 4.80 8.28 -15.93
N TRP A 2 4.43 9.54 -15.66
CA TRP A 2 5.22 10.45 -14.81
C TRP A 2 5.01 10.30 -13.29
N LEU A 3 3.88 9.74 -12.86
CA LEU A 3 3.55 9.56 -11.44
C LEU A 3 4.52 8.60 -10.73
N LYS A 4 4.86 7.46 -11.35
CA LYS A 4 5.72 6.40 -10.78
C LYS A 4 7.08 6.89 -10.25
N ALA A 5 7.69 7.88 -10.91
CA ALA A 5 9.00 8.41 -10.52
C ALA A 5 8.95 9.38 -9.32
N ILE A 6 7.77 9.95 -9.04
CA ILE A 6 7.57 10.97 -8.00
C ILE A 6 7.11 10.31 -6.69
N PHE A 7 6.51 9.12 -6.74
CA PHE A 7 5.97 8.41 -5.57
C PHE A 7 7.02 7.96 -4.56
N GLY A 8 8.24 7.62 -4.99
CA GLY A 8 9.35 7.32 -4.07
C GLY A 8 9.83 8.54 -3.26
N LYS A 9 9.46 9.76 -3.66
CA LYS A 9 9.79 11.03 -2.96
C LYS A 9 8.55 11.75 -2.41
N LEU A 10 7.36 11.18 -2.58
CA LEU A 10 6.13 11.78 -2.09
C LEU A 10 6.02 11.58 -0.58
N SER A 11 5.75 12.65 0.16
CA SER A 11 5.51 12.54 1.61
C SER A 11 4.34 11.60 1.87
N LYS A 12 4.40 10.85 2.98
CA LYS A 12 3.35 9.90 3.40
C LYS A 12 1.96 10.52 3.24
N ASN A 13 1.76 11.76 3.69
CA ASN A 13 0.51 12.51 3.62
C ASN A 13 -0.07 12.67 2.21
N LYS A 14 0.79 12.86 1.20
CA LYS A 14 0.31 13.00 -0.19
C LYS A 14 -0.09 11.65 -0.78
N ILE A 15 0.58 10.57 -0.40
CA ILE A 15 0.19 9.20 -0.74
C ILE A 15 -1.14 8.85 -0.07
N VAL A 16 -1.32 9.17 1.22
CA VAL A 16 -2.60 8.96 1.93
C VAL A 16 -3.73 9.67 1.22
N ARG A 17 -3.54 10.96 0.87
CA ARG A 17 -4.56 11.73 0.18
C ARG A 17 -4.92 11.09 -1.16
N LEU A 18 -3.93 10.69 -1.94
CA LEU A 18 -4.14 9.99 -3.22
C LEU A 18 -4.88 8.67 -3.05
N VAL A 19 -4.52 7.86 -2.05
CA VAL A 19 -5.22 6.60 -1.71
C VAL A 19 -6.68 6.89 -1.35
N LYS A 20 -6.95 7.88 -0.50
CA LYS A 20 -8.31 8.25 -0.08
C LYS A 20 -9.16 8.84 -1.22
N THR A 21 -8.57 9.53 -2.19
CA THR A 21 -9.32 10.20 -3.27
C THR A 21 -9.43 9.39 -4.56
N GLU A 22 -8.39 8.63 -4.91
CA GLU A 22 -8.29 7.93 -6.21
C GLU A 22 -8.03 6.43 -6.07
N GLY A 23 -7.76 5.93 -4.86
CA GLY A 23 -7.42 4.54 -4.64
C GLY A 23 -8.65 3.64 -4.68
N SER A 24 -8.57 2.57 -5.45
CA SER A 24 -9.53 1.45 -5.35
C SER A 24 -8.95 0.41 -4.41
N LEU A 25 -9.66 0.09 -3.33
CA LEU A 25 -9.27 -1.01 -2.45
C LEU A 25 -9.41 -2.32 -3.24
N ILE A 26 -8.32 -3.09 -3.34
CA ILE A 26 -8.28 -4.35 -4.08
C ILE A 26 -8.00 -5.56 -3.20
N GLY A 27 -7.60 -5.33 -1.95
CA GLY A 27 -7.36 -6.40 -1.00
C GLY A 27 -7.03 -5.88 0.37
N GLU A 28 -7.26 -6.72 1.36
CA GLU A 28 -6.88 -6.49 2.74
C GLU A 28 -6.42 -7.81 3.35
N HIS A 29 -5.46 -7.77 4.25
CA HIS A 29 -5.00 -8.94 4.98
C HIS A 29 -4.39 -8.53 6.32
N LYS A 30 -4.16 -9.53 7.17
CA LYS A 30 -3.43 -9.34 8.42
C LYS A 30 -1.97 -9.75 8.26
N GLN A 31 -1.08 -8.90 8.73
CA GLN A 31 0.35 -9.16 8.81
C GLN A 31 0.80 -8.91 10.24
N GLU A 32 1.35 -9.93 10.89
CA GLU A 32 1.84 -9.85 12.29
C GLU A 32 0.80 -9.27 13.27
N GLY A 33 -0.49 -9.51 13.01
CA GLY A 33 -1.61 -9.01 13.83
C GLY A 33 -2.09 -7.60 13.48
N ARG A 34 -1.42 -6.90 12.56
CA ARG A 34 -1.82 -5.58 12.05
C ARG A 34 -2.61 -5.70 10.74
N GLN A 35 -3.53 -4.79 10.51
CA GLN A 35 -4.32 -4.75 9.28
C GLN A 35 -3.57 -4.01 8.18
N VAL A 36 -3.50 -4.64 7.02
CA VAL A 36 -2.83 -4.14 5.84
C VAL A 36 -3.83 -4.00 4.70
N TYR A 37 -3.86 -2.84 4.07
CA TYR A 37 -4.75 -2.52 2.97
C TYR A 37 -3.97 -2.35 1.68
N ILE A 38 -4.43 -2.95 0.59
CA ILE A 38 -3.83 -2.84 -0.73
C ILE A 38 -4.78 -2.08 -1.64
N TYR A 39 -4.28 -0.97 -2.18
CA TYR A 39 -5.00 -0.11 -3.10
C TYR A 39 -4.35 -0.14 -4.48
N LEU A 40 -5.17 -0.13 -5.53
CA LEU A 40 -4.76 0.19 -6.89
C LEU A 40 -4.94 1.69 -7.10
N LEU A 41 -3.85 2.37 -7.48
CA LEU A 41 -3.83 3.79 -7.83
C LEU A 41 -3.43 3.94 -9.29
N ARG A 42 -4.42 4.13 -10.16
CA ARG A 42 -4.26 4.26 -11.63
C ARG A 42 -3.48 3.10 -12.27
N ASP A 43 -2.15 3.16 -12.23
CA ASP A 43 -1.21 2.26 -12.91
C ASP A 43 -0.18 1.59 -11.96
N PHE A 44 -0.35 1.71 -10.63
CA PHE A 44 0.52 1.10 -9.62
C PHE A 44 -0.25 0.75 -8.34
N PHE A 45 0.37 -0.05 -7.48
CA PHE A 45 -0.24 -0.55 -6.25
C PHE A 45 0.40 0.10 -5.03
N VAL A 46 -0.40 0.27 -3.97
CA VAL A 46 0.05 0.81 -2.69
C VAL A 46 -0.50 -0.05 -1.57
N GLN A 47 0.40 -0.55 -0.74
CA GLN A 47 0.08 -1.20 0.52
C GLN A 47 0.20 -0.15 1.64
N VAL A 48 -0.81 -0.09 2.49
CA VAL A 48 -0.96 0.92 3.54
C VAL A 48 -1.30 0.23 4.85
N MET A 49 -0.61 0.62 5.91
CA MET A 49 -1.00 0.32 7.28
C MET A 49 -1.36 1.63 7.96
N PHE A 50 -2.55 1.67 8.52
CA PHE A 50 -3.03 2.83 9.26
C PHE A 50 -2.75 2.66 10.75
N HIS A 51 -2.63 3.79 11.45
CA HIS A 51 -2.57 3.78 12.90
C HIS A 51 -3.85 3.15 13.46
N ASN A 52 -3.70 2.35 14.52
CA ASN A 52 -4.79 1.56 15.12
C ASN A 52 -5.58 0.66 14.15
N ASP A 53 -5.01 0.36 12.98
CA ASP A 53 -5.70 -0.37 11.91
C ASP A 53 -6.99 0.32 11.41
N ASP A 54 -7.10 1.64 11.60
CA ASP A 54 -8.26 2.44 11.20
C ASP A 54 -7.96 3.28 9.93
N PRO A 55 -8.62 3.02 8.78
CA PRO A 55 -8.46 3.78 7.54
C PRO A 55 -8.77 5.29 7.65
N SER A 56 -9.49 5.71 8.69
CA SER A 56 -9.77 7.12 8.97
C SER A 56 -8.55 7.85 9.54
N GLU A 57 -7.65 7.12 10.21
CA GLU A 57 -6.46 7.63 10.87
C GLU A 57 -5.28 7.90 9.91
N GLU A 58 -4.14 8.27 10.50
CA GLU A 58 -2.89 8.52 9.79
C GLU A 58 -2.23 7.22 9.31
N VAL A 59 -1.39 7.34 8.29
CA VAL A 59 -0.66 6.20 7.74
C VAL A 59 0.65 6.00 8.50
N GLU A 60 0.77 4.82 9.09
CA GLU A 60 1.96 4.37 9.81
C GLU A 60 3.03 3.92 8.81
N HIS A 61 2.65 3.00 7.91
CA HIS A 61 3.52 2.43 6.88
C HIS A 61 2.88 2.48 5.50
N VAL A 62 3.72 2.78 4.50
CA VAL A 62 3.34 2.76 3.08
C VAL A 62 4.42 2.08 2.29
N LYS A 63 4.00 1.19 1.40
CA LYS A 63 4.85 0.54 0.40
C LYS A 63 4.20 0.63 -0.96
N THR A 64 4.99 0.91 -1.99
CA THR A 64 4.49 1.09 -3.35
C THR A 64 5.08 0.04 -4.28
N PHE A 65 4.28 -0.43 -5.23
CA PHE A 65 4.67 -1.44 -6.20
C PHE A 65 4.30 -0.95 -7.58
N ALA A 66 5.30 -0.85 -8.46
CA ALA A 66 5.13 -0.29 -9.78
C ALA A 66 4.30 -1.18 -10.72
N ASN A 67 4.16 -2.47 -10.41
CA ASN A 67 3.44 -3.45 -11.21
C ASN A 67 3.03 -4.66 -10.35
N ILE A 68 2.20 -5.54 -10.94
CA ILE A 68 1.65 -6.71 -10.26
C ILE A 68 2.72 -7.72 -9.86
N ASN A 69 3.79 -7.86 -10.64
CA ASN A 69 4.88 -8.79 -10.32
C ASN A 69 5.60 -8.38 -9.02
N GLN A 70 5.88 -7.09 -8.83
CA GLN A 70 6.46 -6.58 -7.60
C GLN A 70 5.55 -6.78 -6.38
N LEU A 71 4.23 -6.57 -6.56
CA LEU A 71 3.26 -6.83 -5.51
C LEU A 71 3.24 -8.32 -5.15
N ASN A 72 3.13 -9.20 -6.14
CA ASN A 72 3.08 -10.65 -5.92
C ASN A 72 4.35 -11.18 -5.26
N SER A 73 5.53 -10.80 -5.75
CA SER A 73 6.80 -11.21 -5.12
C SER A 73 6.89 -10.75 -3.67
N HIS A 74 6.34 -9.57 -3.34
CA HIS A 74 6.30 -9.11 -1.97
C HIS A 74 5.36 -9.96 -1.11
N LEU A 75 4.13 -10.19 -1.55
CA LEU A 75 3.15 -11.00 -0.84
C LEU A 75 3.61 -12.45 -0.66
N GLU A 76 4.25 -13.03 -1.67
CA GLU A 76 4.86 -14.36 -1.56
C GLU A 76 5.99 -14.39 -0.52
N SER A 77 6.81 -13.34 -0.46
CA SER A 77 7.85 -13.23 0.56
C SER A 77 7.25 -13.12 1.96
N GLU A 78 6.18 -12.36 2.14
CA GLU A 78 5.48 -12.22 3.44
C GLU A 78 4.79 -13.52 3.85
N PHE A 79 4.21 -14.22 2.88
CA PHE A 79 3.62 -15.52 3.11
C PHE A 79 4.68 -16.52 3.60
N ARG A 80 5.84 -16.58 2.91
CA ARG A 80 6.95 -17.48 3.30
C ARG A 80 7.66 -17.10 4.60
N SER A 81 7.59 -15.85 5.03
CA SER A 81 8.18 -15.46 6.32
C SER A 81 7.27 -15.80 7.51
N THR A 82 5.98 -16.00 7.24
CA THR A 82 4.96 -16.25 8.27
C THR A 82 4.69 -17.75 8.48
N PHE A 83 4.99 -18.59 7.49
CA PHE A 83 4.76 -20.05 7.48
C PHE A 83 6.06 -20.80 7.20
#